data_AF-A0A383CYS0-F1
#
_entry.id   AF-A0A383CYS0-F1
#
_cell.length_a   1.000
_cell.length_b   1.000
_cell.length_c   1.000
_cell.angle_alpha   90.00
_cell.angle_beta   90.00
_cell.angle_gamma   90.00
#
_symmetry.space_group_name_H-M   'P 1'
#
loop_
_entity.id
_entity.type
_entity.pdbx_description
1 polymer ?
#
loop_
_entity_poly.entity_id
_entity_poly.type
_entity_poly.pdbx_seq_one_letter_code
_entity_poly.pdbx_strand_id
1 'polypeptide(L)'
;NHVYISLQNNDNVIAYELLSLVSEFSDESNISKALYSIADNRLKDEKIENIRSRIQNILYNRKENFSIGLSDVYLGQNYIKIVESLGHPIEKVTKRRFDNYYELTTFKIFDEEFKLFFKNKILIDVERAK
;
A
#
# COMPACT_ATOMS: atom_id res chain seq x y z
N ASN A 1 17.89 -6.15 -9.67
CA ASN A 1 17.51 -7.41 -8.97
C ASN A 1 17.48 -7.30 -7.43
N HIS A 2 18.16 -6.33 -6.80
CA HIS A 2 18.16 -6.18 -5.33
C HIS A 2 16.85 -5.64 -4.71
N VAL A 3 16.17 -4.70 -5.37
CA VAL A 3 14.89 -4.13 -4.91
C VAL A 3 13.81 -5.21 -4.73
N TYR A 4 13.77 -6.21 -5.61
CA TYR A 4 12.79 -7.30 -5.57
C TYR A 4 13.00 -8.30 -4.43
N ILE A 5 14.24 -8.51 -4.00
CA ILE A 5 14.56 -9.36 -2.84
C ILE A 5 14.15 -8.64 -1.55
N SER A 6 14.33 -7.31 -1.49
CA SER A 6 13.78 -6.48 -0.42
C SER A 6 12.25 -6.55 -0.35
N LEU A 7 11.55 -6.49 -1.50
CA LEU A 7 10.08 -6.58 -1.58
C LEU A 7 9.52 -7.96 -1.17
N GLN A 8 10.23 -9.07 -1.44
CA GLN A 8 9.83 -10.40 -0.98
C GLN A 8 10.12 -10.66 0.50
N ASN A 9 11.14 -10.02 1.05
CA ASN A 9 11.51 -10.11 2.46
C ASN A 9 10.78 -9.07 3.32
N ASN A 10 9.95 -8.21 2.72
CA ASN A 10 9.20 -7.22 3.47
C ASN A 10 7.97 -7.91 4.07
N ASP A 11 8.07 -8.31 5.34
CA ASP A 11 7.05 -9.01 6.14
C ASP A 11 5.66 -8.30 6.18
N ASN A 12 5.55 -7.11 5.58
CA ASN A 12 4.41 -6.19 5.64
C ASN A 12 3.40 -6.34 4.46
N VAL A 13 3.66 -7.17 3.46
CA VAL A 13 2.81 -7.25 2.26
C VAL A 13 1.35 -7.63 2.56
N ILE A 14 1.13 -8.62 3.44
CA ILE A 14 -0.22 -9.06 3.84
C ILE A 14 -0.94 -7.95 4.61
N ALA A 15 -0.21 -7.15 5.39
CA ALA A 15 -0.76 -6.02 6.13
C ALA A 15 -1.36 -4.97 5.18
N TYR A 16 -0.65 -4.63 4.09
CA TYR A 16 -1.13 -3.66 3.11
C TYR A 16 -2.34 -4.14 2.33
N GLU A 17 -2.42 -5.44 2.02
CA GLU A 17 -3.60 -6.03 1.38
C GLU A 17 -4.82 -5.96 2.32
N LEU A 18 -4.64 -6.26 3.61
CA LEU A 18 -5.69 -6.10 4.63
C LEU A 18 -6.09 -4.64 4.84
N LEU A 19 -5.14 -3.70 4.81
CA LEU A 19 -5.39 -2.26 4.92
C LEU A 19 -6.20 -1.73 3.74
N SER A 20 -5.87 -2.14 2.50
CA SER A 20 -6.67 -1.79 1.33
C SER A 20 -8.12 -2.23 1.52
N LEU A 21 -8.31 -3.49 1.93
CA LEU A 21 -9.62 -4.07 2.14
C LEU A 21 -10.40 -3.28 3.20
N VAL A 22 -9.81 -3.00 4.36
CA VAL A 22 -10.46 -2.21 5.41
C VAL A 22 -10.77 -0.79 4.94
N SER A 23 -9.89 -0.15 4.15
CA SER A 23 -10.13 1.20 3.62
C SER A 23 -11.22 1.27 2.54
N GLU A 24 -11.49 0.16 1.86
CA GLU A 24 -12.57 0.05 0.87
C GLU A 24 -13.94 -0.05 1.56
N PHE A 25 -13.98 -0.62 2.77
CA PHE A 25 -15.19 -0.82 3.57
C PHE A 25 -15.25 0.04 4.85
N SER A 26 -14.43 1.10 4.94
CA SER A 26 -14.33 1.93 6.16
C SER A 26 -15.54 2.85 6.39
N ASP A 27 -16.34 3.09 5.35
CA ASP A 27 -17.55 3.93 5.44
C ASP A 27 -18.72 3.19 6.11
N GLU A 28 -18.61 1.88 6.35
CA GLU A 28 -19.59 1.06 7.07
C GLU A 28 -19.04 0.55 8.41
N SER A 29 -19.37 1.26 9.50
CA SER A 29 -18.77 1.06 10.84
C SER A 29 -18.83 -0.38 11.41
N ASN A 30 -19.78 -1.20 10.96
CA ASN A 30 -19.91 -2.60 11.38
C ASN A 30 -19.04 -3.55 10.56
N ILE A 31 -18.84 -3.27 9.26
CA ILE A 31 -17.98 -4.08 8.38
C ILE A 31 -16.51 -3.84 8.74
N SER A 32 -16.13 -2.60 9.03
CA SER A 32 -14.74 -2.27 9.41
C SER A 32 -14.30 -3.00 10.68
N LYS A 33 -15.19 -3.17 11.67
CA LYS A 33 -14.93 -3.93 12.91
C LYS A 33 -14.78 -5.44 12.67
N ALA A 34 -15.62 -6.02 11.80
CA ALA A 34 -15.54 -7.44 11.46
C ALA A 34 -14.24 -7.75 10.69
N LEU A 35 -13.90 -6.91 9.72
CA LEU A 35 -12.65 -7.03 8.96
C LEU A 35 -11.42 -6.82 9.85
N TYR A 36 -11.48 -5.88 10.79
CA TYR A 36 -10.45 -5.71 11.81
C TYR A 36 -10.27 -6.98 12.66
N SER A 37 -11.36 -7.60 13.13
CA SER A 37 -11.29 -8.84 13.91
C SER A 37 -10.71 -10.01 13.10
N ILE A 38 -10.98 -10.08 11.79
CA ILE A 38 -10.42 -11.09 10.89
C ILE A 38 -8.92 -10.86 10.69
N ALA A 39 -8.51 -9.61 10.46
CA ALA A 39 -7.10 -9.25 10.39
C ALA A 39 -6.39 -9.60 11.71
N ASP A 40 -6.93 -9.17 12.85
CA ASP A 40 -6.36 -9.41 14.17
C ASP A 40 -6.23 -10.91 14.48
N ASN A 41 -7.23 -11.72 14.14
CA ASN A 41 -7.19 -13.17 14.33
C ASN A 41 -6.18 -13.89 13.43
N ARG A 42 -5.95 -13.40 12.21
CA ARG A 42 -4.95 -13.97 11.29
C ARG A 42 -3.51 -13.58 11.64
N LEU A 43 -3.32 -12.61 12.55
CA LEU A 43 -2.04 -11.95 12.84
C LEU A 43 -1.56 -12.23 14.29
N LYS A 44 -1.77 -13.44 14.82
CA LYS A 44 -1.48 -13.81 16.23
C LYS A 44 -0.01 -14.16 16.55
N ASP A 45 0.90 -14.10 15.57
CA ASP A 45 2.33 -14.42 15.78
C ASP A 45 3.16 -13.21 16.27
N GLU A 46 4.19 -13.49 17.08
CA GLU A 46 5.00 -12.49 17.81
C GLU A 46 5.82 -11.56 16.88
N LYS A 47 6.20 -12.01 15.67
CA LYS A 47 6.84 -11.17 14.64
C LYS A 47 5.90 -10.11 14.03
N ILE A 48 4.60 -10.25 14.23
CA ILE A 48 3.54 -9.48 13.55
C ILE A 48 2.93 -8.43 14.49
N GLU A 49 3.41 -8.31 15.73
CA GLU A 49 3.05 -7.24 16.69
C GLU A 49 3.25 -5.84 16.08
N ASN A 50 4.38 -5.63 15.40
CA ASN A 50 4.66 -4.40 14.64
C ASN A 50 3.65 -4.14 13.50
N ILE A 51 3.13 -5.19 12.88
CA ILE A 51 2.13 -5.10 11.80
C ILE A 51 0.77 -4.73 12.39
N ARG A 52 0.37 -5.36 13.50
CA ARG A 52 -0.85 -5.00 14.24
C ARG A 52 -0.80 -3.54 14.70
N SER A 53 0.34 -3.12 15.27
CA SER A 53 0.57 -1.76 15.73
C SER A 53 0.52 -0.74 14.58
N ARG A 54 1.06 -1.08 13.39
CA ARG A 54 0.91 -0.28 12.15
C ARG A 54 -0.53 -0.19 11.67
N ILE A 55 -1.27 -1.30 11.64
CA ILE A 55 -2.69 -1.31 11.28
C ILE A 55 -3.49 -0.45 12.26
N GLN A 56 -3.25 -0.59 13.56
CA GLN A 56 -3.87 0.23 14.60
C GLN A 56 -3.54 1.71 14.43
N ASN A 57 -2.28 2.07 14.18
CA ASN A 57 -1.90 3.45 13.91
C ASN A 57 -2.59 4.00 12.66
N ILE A 58 -2.77 3.21 11.60
CA ILE A 58 -3.43 3.68 10.38
C ILE A 58 -4.94 3.86 10.61
N LEU A 59 -5.58 2.95 11.35
CA LEU A 59 -7.02 3.00 11.66
C LEU A 59 -7.39 4.07 12.67
N TYR A 60 -6.54 4.31 13.68
CA TYR A 60 -6.84 5.22 14.78
C TYR A 60 -6.10 6.56 14.71
N ASN A 61 -4.91 6.63 14.09
CA ASN A 61 -4.03 7.82 14.11
C ASN A 61 -3.77 8.49 12.75
N ARG A 62 -4.50 8.13 11.69
CA ARG A 62 -4.34 8.62 10.29
C ARG A 62 -3.02 8.14 9.64
N LYS A 63 -3.21 7.31 8.61
CA LYS A 63 -2.31 6.93 7.48
C LYS A 63 -0.91 7.58 7.46
N GLU A 64 0.14 6.76 7.36
CA GLU A 64 1.45 7.20 6.84
C GLU A 64 1.22 7.74 5.41
N ASN A 65 1.05 9.06 5.31
CA ASN A 65 0.81 9.76 4.06
C ASN A 65 2.15 10.22 3.49
N PHE A 66 2.37 9.91 2.21
CA PHE A 66 3.38 10.53 1.37
C PHE A 66 2.71 11.68 0.64
N SER A 67 3.15 12.90 0.92
CA SER A 67 2.75 14.04 0.11
C SER A 67 3.50 13.97 -1.22
N ILE A 68 2.76 13.67 -2.28
CA ILE A 68 3.27 13.61 -3.65
C ILE A 68 2.66 14.80 -4.40
N GLY A 69 3.42 15.89 -4.48
CA GLY A 69 2.93 17.17 -4.97
C GLY A 69 1.83 17.75 -4.07
N LEU A 70 0.62 17.92 -4.62
CA LEU A 70 -0.55 18.45 -3.90
C LEU A 70 -1.49 17.35 -3.37
N SER A 71 -1.19 16.07 -3.67
CA SER A 71 -2.04 14.94 -3.32
C SER A 71 -1.35 14.09 -2.25
N ASP A 72 -2.11 13.66 -1.24
CA ASP A 72 -1.63 12.70 -0.25
C ASP A 72 -1.90 11.28 -0.73
N VAL A 73 -0.87 10.46 -0.71
CA VAL A 73 -0.89 9.06 -1.12
C VAL A 73 -0.45 8.20 0.05
N TYR A 74 -1.10 7.07 0.30
CA TYR A 74 -0.81 6.25 1.49
C TYR A 74 -0.66 4.77 1.16
N LEU A 75 0.14 4.05 1.94
CA LEU A 75 0.31 2.60 1.75
C LEU A 75 -1.02 1.87 1.96
N GLY A 76 -1.30 0.88 1.11
CA GLY A 76 -2.60 0.22 1.03
C GLY A 76 -3.59 0.92 0.09
N GLN A 77 -3.28 2.10 -0.45
CA GLN A 77 -4.16 2.77 -1.40
C GLN A 77 -4.19 2.02 -2.74
N ASN A 78 -5.39 1.94 -3.33
CA ASN A 78 -5.60 1.30 -4.63
C ASN A 78 -5.03 2.17 -5.76
N TYR A 79 -4.39 1.51 -6.73
CA TYR A 79 -3.83 2.10 -7.94
C TYR A 79 -4.78 3.05 -8.68
N ILE A 80 -6.06 2.68 -8.83
CA ILE A 80 -7.05 3.49 -9.55
C ILE A 80 -7.22 4.83 -8.86
N LYS A 81 -7.40 4.84 -7.53
CA LYS A 81 -7.53 6.06 -6.73
C LYS A 81 -6.27 6.94 -6.82
N ILE A 82 -5.08 6.32 -6.91
CA ILE A 82 -3.82 7.05 -7.08
C ILE A 82 -3.77 7.70 -8.46
N VAL A 83 -4.12 6.97 -9.51
CA VAL A 83 -4.16 7.52 -10.88
C VAL A 83 -5.19 8.65 -11.01
N GLU A 84 -6.34 8.53 -10.36
CA GLU A 84 -7.33 9.62 -10.27
C GLU A 84 -6.75 10.86 -9.58
N SER A 85 -5.87 10.68 -8.60
CA SER A 85 -5.30 11.77 -7.79
C SER A 85 -4.02 12.38 -8.36
N LEU A 86 -3.20 11.59 -9.06
CA LEU A 86 -1.87 11.98 -9.57
C LEU A 86 -1.82 12.12 -11.10
N GLY A 87 -2.85 11.67 -11.81
CA GLY A 87 -2.81 11.52 -13.27
C GLY A 87 -2.20 10.19 -13.71
N HIS A 88 -1.81 10.07 -14.97
CA HIS A 88 -1.26 8.83 -15.52
C HIS A 88 0.26 8.74 -15.32
N PRO A 89 0.82 7.56 -15.02
CA PRO A 89 2.26 7.40 -14.87
C PRO A 89 2.97 7.58 -16.21
N ILE A 90 4.20 8.11 -16.16
CA ILE A 90 5.06 8.29 -17.34
C ILE A 90 5.75 6.98 -17.76
N GLU A 91 5.93 6.06 -16.81
CA GLU A 91 6.51 4.74 -17.06
C GLU A 91 5.80 3.69 -16.20
N LYS A 92 5.69 2.48 -16.74
CA LYS A 92 5.10 1.34 -16.06
C LYS A 92 5.81 0.04 -16.43
N VAL A 93 6.25 -0.69 -15.42
CA VAL A 93 6.87 -2.01 -15.54
C VAL A 93 6.07 -3.02 -14.73
N THR A 94 5.68 -4.13 -15.35
CA THR A 94 4.79 -5.13 -14.72
C THR A 94 5.43 -6.50 -14.71
N LYS A 95 5.20 -7.28 -13.65
CA LYS A 95 5.68 -8.66 -13.54
C LYS A 95 4.65 -9.52 -12.82
N ARG A 96 4.34 -10.69 -13.39
CA ARG A 96 3.50 -11.71 -12.74
C ARG A 96 4.37 -12.82 -12.15
N ARG A 97 4.09 -13.23 -10.92
CA ARG A 97 4.73 -14.38 -10.27
C ARG A 97 3.72 -15.10 -9.40
N PHE A 98 3.44 -16.36 -9.73
CA PHE A 98 2.33 -17.13 -9.17
C PHE A 98 1.01 -16.34 -9.29
N ASP A 99 0.26 -16.21 -8.19
CA ASP A 99 -1.00 -15.47 -8.11
C ASP A 99 -0.82 -13.96 -7.90
N ASN A 100 0.42 -13.48 -7.81
CA ASN A 100 0.70 -12.08 -7.54
C ASN A 100 1.07 -11.32 -8.81
N TYR A 101 0.49 -10.12 -8.93
CA TYR A 101 0.79 -9.15 -9.98
C TYR A 101 1.53 -7.96 -9.37
N TYR A 102 2.78 -7.77 -9.76
CA TYR A 102 3.60 -6.65 -9.31
C TYR A 102 3.69 -5.60 -10.40
N GLU A 103 3.63 -4.33 -9.99
CA GLU A 103 3.72 -3.19 -10.89
C GLU A 103 4.59 -2.10 -10.25
N LEU A 104 5.58 -1.61 -10.99
CA LEU A 104 6.35 -0.43 -10.65
C LEU A 104 5.93 0.67 -11.63
N THR A 105 5.48 1.79 -11.10
CA THR A 105 5.08 2.94 -11.92
C THR A 105 5.86 4.17 -11.53
N THR A 106 6.31 4.93 -12.52
CA THR A 106 6.95 6.22 -12.32
C THR A 106 5.94 7.32 -12.62
N PHE A 107 5.69 8.19 -11.65
CA PHE A 107 4.91 9.41 -11.82
C PHE A 107 5.86 10.61 -11.83
N LYS A 108 5.66 11.52 -12.77
CA LYS A 108 6.37 12.80 -12.78
C LYS A 108 5.42 13.88 -12.29
N ILE A 109 5.72 14.45 -11.13
CA ILE A 109 4.93 15.49 -10.50
C ILE A 109 5.83 16.72 -10.35
N PHE A 110 5.50 17.79 -11.07
CA PHE A 110 6.41 18.92 -11.28
C PHE A 110 7.76 18.45 -11.85
N ASP A 111 8.88 18.79 -11.20
CA ASP A 111 10.23 18.40 -11.58
C ASP A 111 10.74 17.17 -10.81
N GLU A 112 9.86 16.48 -10.08
CA GLU A 112 10.22 15.32 -9.27
C GLU A 112 9.60 14.03 -9.83
N GLU A 113 10.38 12.95 -9.75
CA GLU A 113 9.92 11.62 -10.14
C GLU A 113 9.68 10.75 -8.89
N PHE A 114 8.52 10.10 -8.87
CA PHE A 114 8.10 9.21 -7.81
C PHE A 114 7.89 7.82 -8.37
N LYS A 115 8.59 6.85 -7.81
CA LYS A 115 8.44 5.43 -8.11
C LYS A 115 7.52 4.81 -7.08
N LEU A 116 6.35 4.39 -7.53
CA LEU A 116 5.35 3.73 -6.71
C LEU A 116 5.37 2.23 -7.03
N PHE A 117 5.43 1.43 -5.99
CA PHE A 117 5.47 -0.03 -6.08
C PHE A 117 4.13 -0.61 -5.65
N PHE A 118 3.57 -1.44 -6.52
CA PHE A 118 2.26 -2.05 -6.34
C PHE A 118 2.37 -3.56 -6.34
N LYS A 119 1.56 -4.18 -5.49
CA LYS A 119 1.21 -5.59 -5.57
C LYS A 119 -0.30 -5.72 -5.65
N ASN A 120 -0.81 -6.45 -6.64
CA ASN A 120 -2.23 -6.66 -6.86
C ASN A 120 -3.02 -5.34 -6.88
N LYS A 121 -2.44 -4.29 -7.48
CA LYS A 121 -2.97 -2.92 -7.52
C LYS A 121 -3.02 -2.18 -6.19
N ILE A 122 -2.40 -2.70 -5.14
CA ILE A 122 -2.27 -2.06 -3.84
C ILE A 122 -0.88 -1.45 -3.71
N LEU A 123 -0.81 -0.16 -3.33
CA LEU A 123 0.44 0.53 -3.08
C LEU A 123 1.12 -0.07 -1.84
N ILE A 124 2.35 -0.53 -1.99
CA ILE A 124 3.13 -1.14 -0.92
C ILE A 124 4.42 -0.38 -0.62
N ASP A 125 4.89 0.48 -1.53
CA ASP A 125 6.08 1.31 -1.31
C ASP A 125 6.09 2.54 -2.22
N VAL A 126 6.79 3.59 -1.78
CA VAL A 126 6.98 4.85 -2.50
C VAL A 126 8.44 5.29 -2.36
N GLU A 127 9.11 5.49 -3.49
CA GLU A 127 10.47 6.01 -3.55
C GLU A 127 10.51 7.29 -4.37
N ARG A 128 11.13 8.34 -3.83
CA ARG A 128 11.44 9.56 -4.59
C ARG A 128 12.74 9.35 -5.34
N ALA A 129 12.70 9.41 -6.67
CA ALA A 129 13.91 9.36 -7.49
C ALA A 129 14.68 10.69 -7.30
N LYS A 130 15.97 10.57 -6.97
CA LYS A 130 16.89 11.71 -6.87
C LYS A 130 17.39 12.14 -8.24
#